data_AF-A0A0V0Z1J1-F1
#
_entry.id   AF-A0A0V0Z1J1-F1
#
_cell.length_a   1.000
_cell.length_b   1.000
_cell.length_c   1.000
_cell.angle_alpha   90.00
_cell.angle_beta   90.00
_cell.angle_gamma   90.00
#
_symmetry.space_group_name_H-M   'P 1'
#
loop_
_entity.id
_entity.type
_entity.pdbx_description
1 polymer ?
#
loop_
_entity_poly.entity_id
_entity_poly.type
_entity_poly.pdbx_seq_one_letter_code
_entity_poly.pdbx_strand_id
1 'polypeptide(L)'
;MAYGENGKKRLVNCLLDSASEKSLIRTDVADELELSGTPSRVTVSGVHGLSARVADSRQVRFQLGQAHEETAVSTKLELTALCILSICDDLTATPLHWPREIDLPRAATLATPPCLTSIHVLIRFDMYYRVLGRGLRIAGEDGPTSRPKID
;
A
#
# COMPACT_ATOMS: atom_id res chain seq x y z
N MET A 1 -3.08 8.28 0.30
CA MET A 1 -4.21 8.71 -0.55
C MET A 1 -4.50 7.59 -1.54
N ALA A 2 -5.75 7.15 -1.62
CA ALA A 2 -6.22 6.29 -2.68
C ALA A 2 -6.90 7.13 -3.76
N TYR A 3 -6.65 6.81 -5.01
CA TYR A 3 -7.21 7.47 -6.19
C TYR A 3 -8.07 6.47 -6.95
N GLY A 4 -9.31 6.87 -7.19
CA GLY A 4 -10.30 6.12 -7.92
C GLY A 4 -10.55 6.68 -9.32
N GLU A 5 -11.68 6.29 -9.87
CA GLU A 5 -12.14 6.75 -11.17
C GLU A 5 -12.61 8.21 -11.09
N ASN A 6 -12.74 8.89 -12.23
CA ASN A 6 -13.31 10.24 -12.32
C ASN A 6 -12.66 11.32 -11.43
N GLY A 7 -11.39 11.13 -11.06
CA GLY A 7 -10.65 12.06 -10.20
C GLY A 7 -10.97 11.94 -8.71
N LYS A 8 -11.75 10.94 -8.28
CA LYS A 8 -12.05 10.71 -6.87
C LYS A 8 -10.80 10.34 -6.08
N LYS A 9 -10.69 10.88 -4.88
CA LYS A 9 -9.56 10.61 -3.96
C LYS A 9 -10.05 10.52 -2.52
N ARG A 10 -9.53 9.54 -1.76
CA ARG A 10 -9.84 9.34 -0.33
C ARG A 10 -8.56 9.14 0.47
N LEU A 11 -8.46 9.81 1.62
CA LEU A 11 -7.40 9.51 2.58
C LEU A 11 -7.68 8.14 3.20
N VAL A 12 -6.70 7.25 3.12
CA VAL A 12 -6.82 5.86 3.60
C VAL A 12 -5.65 5.54 4.51
N ASN A 13 -5.95 4.78 5.56
CA ASN A 13 -4.93 4.14 6.40
C ASN A 13 -4.61 2.77 5.80
N CYS A 14 -3.32 2.50 5.64
CA CYS A 14 -2.86 1.26 5.05
C CYS A 14 -2.13 0.41 6.09
N LEU A 15 -2.39 -0.90 6.10
CA LEU A 15 -1.60 -1.89 6.82
C LEU A 15 -0.74 -2.68 5.83
N LEU A 16 0.54 -2.84 6.12
CA LEU A 16 1.42 -3.73 5.37
C LEU A 16 1.38 -5.11 6.00
N ASP A 17 1.05 -6.14 5.21
CA ASP A 17 0.95 -7.52 5.69
C ASP A 17 1.70 -8.49 4.76
N SER A 18 2.74 -9.12 5.32
CA SER A 18 3.56 -10.12 4.64
C SER A 18 3.01 -11.52 4.66
N ALA A 19 2.06 -11.79 5.55
CA ALA A 19 1.37 -13.07 5.59
C ALA A 19 0.19 -13.12 4.61
N SER A 20 -0.23 -11.98 4.06
CA SER A 20 -1.43 -11.94 3.22
C SER A 20 -1.21 -12.50 1.82
N GLU A 21 -2.14 -13.37 1.43
CA GLU A 21 -2.42 -13.87 0.08
C GLU A 21 -2.68 -12.77 -0.95
N LYS A 22 -3.28 -11.64 -0.57
CA LYS A 22 -3.83 -10.63 -1.50
C LYS A 22 -3.85 -9.26 -0.83
N SER A 23 -3.75 -8.19 -1.61
CA SER A 23 -4.13 -6.87 -1.08
C SER A 23 -5.65 -6.82 -0.89
N LEU A 24 -6.11 -6.12 0.14
CA LEU A 24 -7.53 -5.98 0.47
C LEU A 24 -7.89 -4.50 0.54
N ILE A 25 -9.11 -4.15 0.20
CA ILE A 25 -9.66 -2.81 0.36
C ILE A 25 -11.06 -2.92 0.94
N ARG A 26 -11.40 -2.01 1.85
CA ARG A 26 -12.77 -1.94 2.38
C ARG A 26 -13.77 -1.63 1.27
N THR A 27 -14.90 -2.32 1.26
CA THR A 27 -15.94 -2.14 0.24
C THR A 27 -16.46 -0.70 0.21
N ASP A 28 -16.70 -0.06 1.36
CA ASP A 28 -17.16 1.34 1.40
C ASP A 28 -16.16 2.33 0.79
N VAL A 29 -14.86 2.05 0.93
CA VAL A 29 -13.79 2.84 0.31
C VAL A 29 -13.77 2.64 -1.20
N ALA A 30 -13.90 1.39 -1.65
CA ALA A 30 -13.94 1.09 -3.08
C ALA A 30 -15.16 1.70 -3.77
N ASP A 31 -16.32 1.68 -3.10
CA ASP A 31 -17.56 2.26 -3.61
C ASP A 31 -17.48 3.80 -3.66
N GLU A 32 -16.92 4.44 -2.62
CA GLU A 32 -16.69 5.90 -2.62
C GLU A 32 -15.78 6.33 -3.77
N LEU A 33 -14.72 5.56 -4.03
CA LEU A 33 -13.77 5.76 -5.12
C LEU A 33 -14.30 5.33 -6.50
N GLU A 34 -15.53 4.82 -6.59
CA GLU A 34 -16.15 4.31 -7.82
C GLU A 34 -15.28 3.25 -8.53
N LEU A 35 -14.63 2.37 -7.77
CA LEU A 35 -13.77 1.36 -8.36
C LEU A 35 -14.58 0.28 -9.05
N SER A 36 -14.38 0.12 -10.36
CA SER A 36 -15.00 -0.96 -11.12
C SER A 36 -14.36 -2.33 -10.84
N GLY A 37 -15.21 -3.36 -10.82
CA GLY A 37 -14.79 -4.75 -10.66
C GLY A 37 -15.98 -5.70 -10.74
N THR A 38 -15.79 -6.84 -11.38
CA THR A 38 -16.87 -7.85 -11.51
C THR A 38 -17.09 -8.55 -10.16
N PRO A 39 -18.33 -8.59 -9.65
CA PRO A 39 -18.65 -9.35 -8.44
C PRO A 39 -18.37 -10.85 -8.64
N SER A 40 -17.84 -11.46 -7.59
CA SER A 40 -17.50 -12.88 -7.52
C SER A 40 -17.65 -13.39 -6.09
N ARG A 41 -17.95 -14.69 -5.97
CA ARG A 41 -17.96 -15.38 -4.68
C ARG A 41 -16.55 -15.82 -4.36
N VAL A 42 -16.04 -15.39 -3.21
CA VAL A 42 -14.69 -15.72 -2.76
C VAL A 42 -14.76 -16.37 -1.37
N THR A 43 -13.79 -17.22 -1.07
CA THR A 43 -13.55 -17.71 0.28
C THR A 43 -12.27 -17.06 0.77
N VAL A 44 -12.35 -16.35 1.90
CA VAL A 44 -11.21 -15.73 2.56
C VAL A 44 -10.81 -16.62 3.72
N SER A 45 -9.58 -17.11 3.70
CA SER A 45 -9.00 -17.90 4.79
C SER A 45 -8.16 -17.00 5.68
N GLY A 46 -8.39 -17.07 6.98
CA GLY A 46 -7.66 -16.35 8.01
C GLY A 46 -6.84 -17.30 8.91
N VAL A 47 -6.41 -16.76 10.04
CA VAL A 47 -5.64 -17.51 11.04
C VAL A 47 -6.47 -18.61 11.71
N HIS A 48 -5.80 -19.63 12.24
CA HIS A 48 -6.42 -20.74 12.97
C HIS A 48 -7.46 -21.55 12.15
N GLY A 49 -7.33 -21.59 10.83
CA GLY A 49 -8.26 -22.32 9.96
C GLY A 49 -9.64 -21.67 9.81
N LEU A 50 -9.81 -20.45 10.30
CA LEU A 50 -11.03 -19.68 10.07
C LEU A 50 -11.15 -19.37 8.58
N SER A 51 -12.33 -19.57 8.01
CA SER A 51 -12.63 -19.13 6.64
C SER A 51 -14.03 -18.54 6.56
N ALA A 52 -14.17 -17.51 5.74
CA ALA A 52 -15.43 -16.83 5.50
C ALA A 52 -15.73 -16.82 4.01
N ARG A 53 -16.99 -17.12 3.65
CA ARG A 53 -17.48 -16.95 2.29
C ARG A 53 -18.02 -15.55 2.14
N VAL A 54 -17.47 -14.80 1.19
CA VAL A 54 -17.92 -13.46 0.85
C VAL A 54 -18.67 -13.55 -0.48
N ALA A 55 -19.99 -13.39 -0.42
CA ALA A 55 -20.80 -13.14 -1.61
C ALA A 55 -20.57 -11.68 -2.03
N ASP A 56 -20.42 -11.44 -3.34
CA ASP A 56 -20.30 -10.11 -3.93
C ASP A 56 -19.00 -9.35 -3.65
N SER A 57 -17.91 -10.09 -3.39
CA SER A 57 -16.58 -9.50 -3.44
C SER A 57 -16.18 -9.18 -4.88
N ARG A 58 -15.44 -8.10 -5.10
CA ARG A 58 -14.91 -7.73 -6.42
C ARG A 58 -13.41 -7.49 -6.34
N GLN A 59 -12.72 -7.84 -7.41
CA GLN A 59 -11.32 -7.48 -7.59
C GLN A 59 -11.28 -6.11 -8.28
N VAL A 60 -10.62 -5.15 -7.64
CA VAL A 60 -10.55 -3.76 -8.11
C VAL A 60 -9.10 -3.35 -8.32
N ARG A 61 -8.90 -2.38 -9.20
CA ARG A 61 -7.60 -1.74 -9.46
C ARG A 61 -7.69 -0.26 -9.12
N PHE A 62 -6.69 0.24 -8.40
CA PHE A 62 -6.64 1.65 -7.99
C PHE A 62 -5.20 2.08 -7.74
N GLN A 63 -4.99 3.38 -7.57
CA GLN A 63 -3.66 3.93 -7.29
C GLN A 63 -3.57 4.37 -5.84
N LEU A 64 -2.46 4.06 -5.18
CA LEU A 64 -2.07 4.63 -3.89
C LEU A 64 -0.93 5.63 -4.09
N GLY A 65 -1.03 6.78 -3.43
CA GLY A 65 0.05 7.77 -3.42
C GLY A 65 0.04 8.60 -2.14
N GLN A 66 0.98 9.52 -2.06
CA GLN A 66 1.16 10.35 -0.88
C GLN A 66 -0.01 11.33 -0.71
N ALA A 67 -0.42 11.60 0.53
CA ALA A 67 -1.55 12.49 0.81
C ALA A 67 -1.28 13.99 0.52
N HIS A 68 0.00 14.39 0.44
CA HIS A 68 0.41 15.80 0.38
C HIS A 68 1.07 16.19 -0.97
N GLU A 69 0.96 15.36 -2.02
CA GLU A 69 1.53 15.72 -3.33
C GLU A 69 0.45 15.68 -4.41
N GLU A 70 0.06 16.87 -4.87
CA GLU A 70 -0.93 17.07 -5.94
C GLU A 70 -0.27 17.08 -7.34
N THR A 71 1.05 17.26 -7.40
CA THR A 71 1.79 17.57 -8.65
C THR A 71 2.96 16.64 -8.98
N ALA A 72 3.35 15.70 -8.11
CA ALA A 72 4.44 14.78 -8.43
C ALA A 72 3.92 13.53 -9.17
N VAL A 73 4.17 13.48 -10.48
CA VAL A 73 3.79 12.38 -11.39
C VAL A 73 4.48 11.03 -11.05
N SER A 74 5.40 10.94 -10.08
CA SER A 74 6.35 9.80 -10.08
C SER A 74 6.11 8.62 -9.12
N THR A 75 5.25 8.70 -8.09
CA THR A 75 5.23 7.60 -7.08
C THR A 75 3.83 7.12 -6.68
N LYS A 76 2.90 7.07 -7.65
CA LYS A 76 1.66 6.33 -7.45
C LYS A 76 1.89 4.82 -7.65
N LEU A 77 1.55 4.03 -6.64
CA LEU A 77 1.54 2.58 -6.67
C LEU A 77 0.19 2.09 -7.21
N GLU A 78 0.20 1.47 -8.37
CA GLU A 78 -0.98 0.73 -8.83
C GLU A 78 -1.12 -0.56 -8.00
N LEU A 79 -2.30 -0.75 -7.42
CA LEU A 79 -2.65 -1.94 -6.66
C LEU A 79 -3.85 -2.64 -7.28
N THR A 80 -3.83 -3.95 -7.15
CA THR A 80 -5.01 -4.78 -7.35
C THR A 80 -5.40 -5.35 -5.99
N ALA A 81 -6.63 -5.11 -5.55
CA ALA A 81 -7.12 -5.54 -4.25
C ALA A 81 -8.49 -6.22 -4.33
N LEU A 82 -8.77 -7.06 -3.36
CA LEU A 82 -10.07 -7.69 -3.17
C LEU A 82 -10.93 -6.83 -2.22
N CYS A 83 -12.16 -6.53 -2.62
CA CYS A 83 -13.10 -5.80 -1.77
C CYS A 83 -13.66 -6.70 -0.67
N ILE A 84 -13.54 -6.25 0.58
CA ILE A 84 -14.12 -6.92 1.75
C ILE A 84 -14.78 -5.90 2.68
N LEU A 85 -15.76 -6.33 3.47
CA LEU A 85 -16.52 -5.41 4.34
C LEU A 85 -15.68 -4.82 5.47
N SER A 86 -14.83 -5.64 6.09
CA SER A 86 -13.92 -5.24 7.15
C SER A 86 -12.61 -6.01 7.02
N ILE A 87 -11.49 -5.34 7.32
CA ILE A 87 -10.14 -5.94 7.31
C ILE A 87 -9.79 -6.45 8.72
N CYS A 88 -9.97 -5.61 9.72
CA CYS A 88 -9.74 -5.91 11.12
C CYS A 88 -10.52 -4.93 12.00
N ASP A 89 -10.66 -5.24 13.29
CA ASP A 89 -11.07 -4.26 14.28
C ASP A 89 -10.04 -3.12 14.39
N ASP A 90 -10.43 -1.99 14.94
CA ASP A 90 -9.57 -0.81 15.02
C ASP A 90 -8.23 -1.15 15.71
N LEU A 91 -7.13 -0.86 15.03
CA LEU A 91 -5.80 -1.17 15.52
C LEU A 91 -5.23 0.02 16.30
N THR A 92 -4.63 -0.28 17.44
CA THR A 92 -3.76 0.66 18.16
C THR A 92 -2.41 0.67 17.44
N ALA A 93 -2.24 1.58 16.49
CA ALA A 93 -1.02 1.69 15.69
C ALA A 93 -0.41 3.08 15.83
N THR A 94 0.92 3.15 15.79
CA THR A 94 1.62 4.41 15.53
C THR A 94 1.61 4.64 14.01
N PRO A 95 0.92 5.66 13.49
CA PRO A 95 0.87 5.90 12.05
C PRO A 95 2.29 6.16 11.53
N LEU A 96 2.74 5.34 10.58
CA LEU A 96 3.95 5.63 9.82
C LEU A 96 3.57 6.45 8.58
N HIS A 97 4.33 7.51 8.31
CA HIS A 97 4.18 8.24 7.05
C HIS A 97 4.56 7.35 5.87
N TRP A 98 3.88 7.56 4.74
CA TRP A 98 4.22 6.92 3.47
C TRP A 98 5.72 7.11 3.18
N PRO A 99 6.44 6.06 2.76
CA PRO A 99 7.89 6.14 2.57
C PRO A 99 8.22 7.20 1.53
N ARG A 100 9.10 8.14 1.91
CA ARG A 100 9.44 9.34 1.14
C ARG A 100 10.78 9.24 0.42
N GLU A 101 11.28 8.03 0.13
CA GLU A 101 12.68 7.69 -0.21
C GLU A 101 13.43 7.21 1.05
N ILE A 102 14.06 6.03 0.98
CA ILE A 102 14.84 5.47 2.08
C ILE A 102 16.16 6.21 2.09
N ASP A 103 16.15 7.39 2.70
CA ASP A 103 17.27 7.88 3.46
C ASP A 103 16.65 8.57 4.67
N LEU A 104 16.82 7.98 5.85
CA LEU A 104 17.39 8.67 7.01
C LEU A 104 17.45 7.73 8.21
N PRO A 105 18.46 7.91 9.09
CA PRO A 105 18.62 7.12 10.29
C PRO A 105 17.54 7.45 11.34
N ARG A 106 17.32 6.44 12.18
CA ARG A 106 16.48 6.32 13.37
C ARG A 106 16.53 7.55 14.30
N ALA A 107 15.79 8.63 14.01
CA ALA A 107 15.67 9.75 14.98
C ALA A 107 14.42 10.66 14.85
N ALA A 108 13.45 10.37 13.98
CA ALA A 108 12.25 11.21 13.85
C ALA A 108 10.94 10.46 14.10
N THR A 109 10.88 9.67 15.17
CA THR A 109 9.61 9.21 15.73
C THR A 109 9.14 10.26 16.75
N LEU A 110 8.68 11.40 16.26
CA LEU A 110 8.02 12.39 17.13
C LEU A 110 6.67 11.77 17.54
N ALA A 111 6.48 11.63 18.84
CA ALA A 111 5.45 10.82 19.48
C ALA A 111 4.02 11.23 19.07
N THR A 112 3.49 10.61 18.01
CA THR A 112 2.05 10.58 17.78
C THR A 112 1.45 9.56 18.77
N PRO A 113 0.51 9.94 19.65
CA PRO A 113 -0.15 8.99 20.52
C PRO A 113 -0.85 7.93 19.65
N PRO A 114 -0.81 6.65 20.05
CA PRO A 114 -1.48 5.61 19.30
C PRO A 114 -2.97 5.91 19.27
N CYS A 115 -3.51 6.11 18.07
CA CYS A 115 -4.93 6.33 17.85
C CYS A 115 -5.55 5.05 17.27
N LEU A 116 -6.79 4.76 17.67
CA LEU A 116 -7.60 3.75 17.00
C LEU A 116 -7.79 4.21 15.56
N THR A 117 -7.13 3.52 14.63
CA THR A 117 -7.23 3.83 13.22
C THR A 117 -7.88 2.67 12.52
N SER A 118 -9.03 2.93 11.89
CA SER A 118 -9.63 1.95 11.01
C SER A 118 -8.72 1.72 9.81
N ILE A 119 -8.38 0.46 9.56
CA ILE A 119 -7.58 0.06 8.42
C ILE A 119 -8.49 -0.01 7.20
N HIS A 120 -8.11 0.74 6.16
CA HIS A 120 -8.90 0.87 4.94
C HIS A 120 -8.35 -0.01 3.82
N VAL A 121 -7.03 -0.16 3.77
CA VAL A 121 -6.33 -0.96 2.75
C VAL A 121 -5.29 -1.85 3.42
N LEU A 122 -5.28 -3.12 3.06
CA LEU A 122 -4.20 -4.04 3.38
C LEU A 122 -3.34 -4.20 2.12
N ILE A 123 -2.05 -3.92 2.24
CA ILE A 123 -1.07 -4.03 1.15
C ILE A 123 -0.31 -5.33 1.34
N ARG A 124 -0.39 -6.20 0.35
CA ARG A 124 0.43 -7.42 0.28
C ARG A 124 1.92 -7.05 0.22
N PHE A 125 2.76 -7.76 0.96
CA PHE A 125 4.18 -7.40 1.10
C PHE A 125 5.04 -7.50 -0.16
N ASP A 126 4.74 -8.39 -1.11
CA ASP A 126 5.43 -8.42 -2.42
C ASP A 126 5.28 -7.09 -3.21
N MET A 127 4.22 -6.33 -2.95
CA MET A 127 3.99 -5.00 -3.53
C MET A 127 4.80 -3.91 -2.80
N TYR A 128 5.29 -4.16 -1.59
CA TYR A 128 6.07 -3.20 -0.80
C TYR A 128 7.43 -2.89 -1.42
N TYR A 129 8.11 -3.88 -2.00
CA TYR A 129 9.36 -3.61 -2.71
C TYR A 129 9.16 -2.78 -3.99
N ARG A 130 7.96 -2.77 -4.57
CA ARG A 130 7.61 -1.84 -5.66
C ARG A 130 7.34 -0.42 -5.13
N VAL A 131 6.96 -0.29 -3.86
CA VAL A 131 6.81 1.00 -3.14
C VAL A 131 8.18 1.56 -2.75
N LEU A 132 9.08 0.73 -2.23
CA LEU A 132 10.43 1.14 -1.81
C LEU A 132 11.44 1.19 -2.96
N GLY A 133 11.33 0.27 -3.93
CA GLY A 133 12.31 0.06 -5.01
C GLY A 133 12.29 1.12 -6.10
N ARG A 134 11.38 2.11 -6.03
CA ARG A 134 11.50 3.33 -6.86
C ARG A 134 12.53 4.32 -6.30
N GLY A 135 13.03 4.11 -5.09
CA GLY A 135 14.17 4.83 -4.50
C GLY A 135 15.42 3.96 -4.25
N LEU A 136 15.32 2.63 -4.38
CA LEU A 136 16.50 1.76 -4.26
C LEU A 136 17.27 1.74 -5.59
N ARG A 137 18.18 2.69 -5.77
CA ARG A 137 19.36 2.42 -6.59
C ARG A 137 20.05 1.24 -5.92
N ILE A 138 20.03 0.08 -6.56
CA ILE A 138 20.95 -0.99 -6.16
C ILE A 138 22.35 -0.41 -6.40
N ALA A 139 23.02 -0.03 -5.30
CA ALA A 139 24.43 0.25 -5.34
C ALA A 139 25.16 -1.08 -5.55
N GLY A 140 25.54 -1.30 -6.80
CA GLY A 140 26.48 -2.30 -7.28
C GLY A 140 26.72 -1.91 -8.73
N GLU A 141 27.86 -1.36 -9.14
CA GLU A 141 29.23 -1.65 -8.75
C GLU A 141 30.09 -0.37 -8.92
N ASP A 142 31.20 -0.34 -8.20
CA ASP A 142 32.16 0.74 -8.02
C ASP A 142 32.51 1.64 -9.22
N GLY A 143 32.52 2.95 -8.96
CA GLY A 143 33.59 3.89 -9.35
C GLY A 143 33.82 4.21 -10.85
N PRO A 144 34.35 5.42 -11.15
CA PRO A 144 34.78 5.73 -12.52
C PRO A 144 36.02 4.90 -12.82
N THR A 145 35.94 4.00 -13.82
CA THR A 145 37.15 3.42 -14.41
C THR A 145 37.82 4.48 -15.28
N SER A 146 38.51 5.42 -14.62
CA SER A 146 39.62 6.13 -15.24
C SER A 146 40.69 5.09 -15.55
N ARG A 147 40.71 4.60 -16.80
CA ARG A 147 41.81 3.76 -17.28
C ARG A 147 43.09 4.62 -17.27
N PRO A 148 44.18 4.20 -16.59
CA PRO A 148 45.47 4.80 -16.82
C PRO A 148 45.92 4.48 -18.24
N LYS A 149 46.26 5.52 -18.99
CA LYS A 149 47.06 5.40 -20.21
C LYS A 149 48.48 5.08 -19.76
N ILE A 150 48.95 3.88 -20.05
CA ILE A 150 50.35 3.50 -19.91
C ILE A 150 50.95 3.56 -21.31
N ASP A 151 52.18 4.07 -21.35
CA ASP A 151 52.91 4.70 -22.46
C ASP A 151 52.94 3.97 -23.81
#